data_AF-A0A936N7E6-F1
#
_entry.id   AF-A0A936N7E6-F1
#
_cell.length_a   1.000
_cell.length_b   1.000
_cell.length_c   1.000
_cell.angle_alpha   90.00
_cell.angle_beta   90.00
_cell.angle_gamma   90.00
#
_symmetry.space_group_name_H-M   'P 1'
#
loop_
_entity.id
_entity.type
_entity.pdbx_description
1 polymer ?
#
loop_
_entity_poly.entity_id
_entity_poly.type
_entity_poly.pdbx_seq_one_letter_code
_entity_poly.pdbx_strand_id
1 'polypeptide(L)'
;MKKVGIAIAVLFVIYLVLALVGPTEVKVERNISISSSADAVKPYLTNLKLFHDKWSPWTEKDPAAEVKYIGTAGEAGHLFSWNSKVEEVGTGTLELVCVTSDSVVQRLAFEGMGDSKAYYILKENEGKTEVTWGMQMKAPFFFRPMMMFMNMDKMIGPDYEKGLASLKKVVEETPASSGQAEFAIKEIEWPEVYYAGTKFETVKFNDLKNYFGNNLPAIFQALESQKVQPESAPSAIYNWYDEEKGETNLAAAVKVSKGTNLKGFEIHTFPACKVLHIEFFGNYEKIGDAHMAMDAYLKSQGLTNGPVFEEYVTDPMKEADTSKWLTNIYYTLK
;
A
#
# COMPACT_ATOMS: atom_id res chain seq x y z
N MET A 1 -23.69 63.82 6.65
CA MET A 1 -22.65 63.14 7.46
C MET A 1 -23.21 62.38 8.67
N LYS A 2 -23.98 62.98 9.59
CA LYS A 2 -24.53 62.25 10.78
C LYS A 2 -25.40 61.02 10.46
N LYS A 3 -26.31 61.10 9.48
CA LYS A 3 -27.17 59.96 9.07
C LYS A 3 -26.38 58.81 8.43
N VAL A 4 -25.30 59.12 7.71
CA VAL A 4 -24.40 58.13 7.10
C VAL A 4 -23.56 57.44 8.19
N GLY A 5 -23.06 58.18 9.18
CA GLY A 5 -22.34 57.60 10.32
C GLY A 5 -23.20 56.66 11.17
N ILE A 6 -24.47 57.01 11.40
CA ILE A 6 -25.42 56.14 12.11
C ILE A 6 -25.70 54.86 11.31
N ALA A 7 -25.89 54.96 9.99
CA ALA A 7 -26.11 53.78 9.14
C ALA A 7 -24.91 52.82 9.16
N ILE A 8 -23.68 53.34 9.08
CA ILE A 8 -22.46 52.53 9.18
C ILE A 8 -22.34 51.87 10.56
N ALA A 9 -22.63 52.61 11.63
CA ALA A 9 -22.60 52.06 12.99
C ALA A 9 -23.62 50.93 13.19
N VAL A 10 -24.84 51.08 12.65
CA VAL A 10 -25.87 50.04 12.69
C VAL A 10 -25.44 48.80 11.91
N LEU A 11 -24.89 48.96 10.70
CA LEU A 11 -24.37 47.82 9.91
C LEU A 11 -23.22 47.09 10.62
N PHE A 12 -22.34 47.85 11.28
CA PHE A 12 -21.25 47.27 12.06
C PHE A 12 -21.77 46.47 13.27
N VAL A 13 -22.76 46.99 13.99
CA VAL A 13 -23.40 46.27 15.10
C VAL A 13 -24.10 45.00 14.61
N ILE A 14 -24.82 45.06 13.48
CA ILE A 14 -25.44 43.88 12.87
C ILE A 14 -24.37 42.84 12.51
N TYR A 15 -23.26 43.26 11.89
CA TYR A 15 -22.15 42.38 11.55
C TYR A 15 -21.54 41.70 12.79
N LEU A 16 -21.33 42.44 13.88
CA LEU A 16 -20.84 41.87 15.14
C LEU A 16 -21.83 40.89 15.78
N VAL A 17 -23.14 41.15 15.70
CA VAL A 17 -24.17 40.20 16.15
C VAL A 17 -24.14 38.92 15.31
N LEU A 18 -24.03 39.03 13.98
CA LEU A 18 -23.86 37.87 13.11
C LEU A 18 -22.57 37.10 13.43
N ALA A 19 -21.48 37.79 13.77
CA ALA A 19 -20.22 37.15 14.16
C ALA A 19 -20.35 36.42 15.51
N LEU A 20 -21.18 36.93 16.42
CA LEU A 20 -21.43 36.32 17.72
C LEU A 20 -22.29 35.05 17.60
N VAL A 21 -23.31 35.06 16.74
CA VAL A 21 -24.28 33.95 16.58
C VAL A 21 -23.85 32.93 15.52
N GLY A 22 -22.96 33.29 14.59
CA GLY A 22 -22.50 32.41 13.52
C GLY A 22 -21.73 31.17 14.02
N PRO A 23 -21.63 30.13 13.18
CA PRO A 23 -21.06 28.84 13.56
C PRO A 23 -19.60 29.00 13.97
N THR A 24 -19.24 28.47 15.14
CA THR A 24 -17.86 28.52 15.66
C THR A 24 -16.96 27.47 15.02
N GLU A 25 -17.57 26.38 14.57
CA GLU A 25 -16.93 25.26 13.88
C GLU A 25 -17.81 24.82 12.72
N VAL A 26 -17.18 24.44 11.62
CA VAL A 26 -17.85 23.83 10.47
C VAL A 26 -17.33 22.42 10.34
N LYS A 27 -18.25 21.47 10.24
CA LYS A 27 -17.99 20.05 10.12
C LYS A 27 -18.70 19.54 8.86
N VAL A 28 -17.96 18.87 7.99
CA VAL A 28 -18.49 18.20 6.79
C VAL A 28 -18.06 16.75 6.86
N GLU A 29 -18.99 15.82 6.70
CA GLU A 29 -18.73 14.38 6.73
C GLU A 29 -19.49 13.68 5.61
N ARG A 30 -18.86 12.66 5.04
CA ARG A 30 -19.49 11.67 4.17
C ARG A 30 -19.03 10.28 4.60
N ASN A 31 -19.89 9.29 4.39
CA ASN A 31 -19.54 7.91 4.66
C ASN A 31 -19.90 7.01 3.48
N ILE A 32 -19.21 5.88 3.40
CA ILE A 32 -19.53 4.82 2.45
C ILE A 32 -19.19 3.47 3.08
N SER A 33 -19.95 2.43 2.71
CA SER A 33 -19.63 1.05 3.05
C SER A 33 -18.80 0.41 1.93
N ILE A 34 -17.62 -0.08 2.29
CA ILE A 34 -16.69 -0.78 1.42
C ILE A 34 -16.71 -2.26 1.81
N SER A 35 -16.83 -3.15 0.82
CA SER A 35 -16.86 -4.60 1.00
C SER A 35 -15.45 -5.16 1.15
N SER A 36 -14.73 -4.66 2.15
CA SER A 36 -13.36 -5.08 2.49
C SER A 36 -13.08 -4.82 3.97
N SER A 37 -12.06 -5.47 4.54
CA SER A 37 -11.65 -5.31 5.94
C SER A 37 -11.04 -3.92 6.20
N ALA A 38 -11.00 -3.47 7.46
CA ALA A 38 -10.43 -2.17 7.79
C ALA A 38 -8.94 -2.12 7.45
N ASP A 39 -8.24 -3.25 7.62
CA ASP A 39 -6.83 -3.40 7.28
C ASP A 39 -6.54 -3.30 5.78
N ALA A 40 -7.52 -3.65 4.92
CA ALA A 40 -7.41 -3.49 3.48
C ALA A 40 -7.59 -2.04 3.05
N VAL A 41 -8.49 -1.32 3.73
CA VAL A 41 -8.81 0.08 3.43
C VAL A 41 -7.70 1.00 3.94
N LYS A 42 -7.15 0.72 5.12
CA LYS A 42 -6.26 1.63 5.87
C LYS A 42 -5.02 2.09 5.08
N PRO A 43 -4.29 1.24 4.32
CA PRO A 43 -3.16 1.69 3.49
C PRO A 43 -3.53 2.80 2.51
N TYR A 44 -4.74 2.77 1.95
CA TYR A 44 -5.22 3.80 1.01
C TYR A 44 -5.51 5.14 1.71
N LEU A 45 -5.73 5.14 3.03
CA LEU A 45 -5.99 6.33 3.84
C LEU A 45 -4.70 6.92 4.44
N THR A 46 -3.70 6.08 4.73
CA THR A 46 -2.47 6.50 5.41
C THR A 46 -1.32 6.79 4.44
N ASN A 47 -1.30 6.15 3.27
CA ASN A 47 -0.34 6.44 2.22
C ASN A 47 -0.85 7.58 1.33
N LEU A 48 -0.36 8.80 1.56
CA LEU A 48 -0.75 9.99 0.81
C LEU A 48 -0.41 9.92 -0.69
N LYS A 49 0.56 9.09 -1.09
CA LYS A 49 0.84 8.82 -2.50
C LYS A 49 -0.26 7.96 -3.11
N LEU A 50 -0.76 6.95 -2.41
CA LEU A 50 -1.93 6.17 -2.86
C LEU A 50 -3.19 7.05 -2.91
N PHE A 51 -3.37 7.94 -1.93
CA PHE A 51 -4.43 8.95 -1.97
C PHE A 51 -4.38 9.76 -3.27
N HIS A 52 -3.23 10.39 -3.54
CA HIS A 52 -3.05 11.21 -4.75
C HIS A 52 -3.22 10.41 -6.04
N ASP A 53 -2.56 9.25 -6.17
CA ASP A 53 -2.47 8.50 -7.42
C ASP A 53 -3.75 7.73 -7.77
N LYS A 54 -4.54 7.32 -6.77
CA LYS A 54 -5.60 6.31 -6.99
C LYS A 54 -7.01 6.83 -6.82
N TRP A 55 -7.28 7.71 -5.85
CA TRP A 55 -8.66 8.00 -5.46
C TRP A 55 -8.94 9.45 -5.04
N SER A 56 -7.94 10.33 -5.07
CA SER A 56 -8.12 11.75 -4.78
C SER A 56 -9.06 12.43 -5.79
N PRO A 57 -10.15 13.07 -5.33
CA PRO A 57 -11.07 13.79 -6.22
C PRO A 57 -10.43 15.02 -6.85
N TRP A 58 -9.36 15.55 -6.24
CA TRP A 58 -8.66 16.74 -6.71
C TRP A 58 -7.58 16.41 -7.76
N THR A 59 -6.97 15.23 -7.70
CA THR A 59 -6.02 14.77 -8.73
C THR A 59 -6.71 14.63 -10.09
N GLU A 60 -7.97 14.21 -10.11
CA GLU A 60 -8.75 14.12 -11.36
C GLU A 60 -9.00 15.51 -11.97
N LYS A 61 -9.11 16.56 -11.15
CA LYS A 61 -9.31 17.95 -11.60
C LYS A 61 -8.04 18.58 -12.16
N ASP A 62 -6.88 18.27 -11.56
CA ASP A 62 -5.58 18.68 -12.08
C ASP A 62 -4.51 17.57 -11.95
N PRO A 63 -4.40 16.69 -12.97
CA PRO A 63 -3.38 15.65 -13.00
C PRO A 63 -1.95 16.18 -13.16
N ALA A 64 -1.78 17.46 -13.53
CA ALA A 64 -0.49 18.09 -13.79
C ALA A 64 0.02 18.91 -12.60
N ALA A 65 -0.68 18.87 -11.46
CA ALA A 65 -0.26 19.55 -10.23
C ALA A 65 1.13 19.08 -9.78
N GLU A 66 1.96 20.02 -9.34
CA GLU A 66 3.28 19.68 -8.80
C GLU A 66 3.12 19.16 -7.38
N VAL A 67 3.59 17.94 -7.13
CA VAL A 67 3.45 17.27 -5.83
C VAL A 67 4.80 16.91 -5.21
N LYS A 68 4.86 16.95 -3.88
CA LYS A 68 6.01 16.47 -3.10
C LYS A 68 5.54 15.68 -1.89
N TYR A 69 6.33 14.67 -1.53
CA TYR A 69 6.11 13.83 -0.36
C TYR A 69 7.32 13.94 0.57
N ILE A 70 7.07 14.03 1.88
CA ILE A 70 8.11 14.09 2.91
C ILE A 70 7.75 13.11 4.02
N GLY A 71 8.73 12.38 4.54
CA GLY A 71 8.55 11.39 5.61
C GLY A 71 8.23 9.98 5.10
N THR A 72 8.00 9.06 6.05
CA THR A 72 7.70 7.65 5.75
C THR A 72 6.22 7.47 5.46
N ALA A 73 5.87 6.82 4.35
CA ALA A 73 4.48 6.58 4.00
C ALA A 73 3.76 5.74 5.07
N GLY A 74 2.57 6.19 5.48
CA GLY A 74 1.74 5.49 6.47
C GLY A 74 2.02 5.84 7.93
N GLU A 75 3.08 6.58 8.22
CA GLU A 75 3.46 7.00 9.58
C GLU A 75 3.04 8.45 9.88
N ALA A 76 2.93 8.78 11.16
CA ALA A 76 2.74 10.17 11.59
C ALA A 76 3.94 11.03 11.14
N GLY A 77 3.66 12.21 10.60
CA GLY A 77 4.64 13.09 9.96
C GLY A 77 4.79 12.87 8.45
N HIS A 78 4.11 11.89 7.85
CA HIS A 78 4.01 11.79 6.39
C HIS A 78 3.26 13.00 5.84
N LEU A 79 3.92 13.80 4.99
CA LEU A 79 3.42 15.04 4.44
C LEU A 79 3.29 14.94 2.92
N PHE A 80 2.17 15.40 2.40
CA PHE A 80 1.90 15.62 0.99
C PHE A 80 1.67 17.12 0.75
N SER A 81 2.44 17.72 -0.14
CA SER A 81 2.22 19.11 -0.59
C SER A 81 1.88 19.12 -2.08
N TRP A 82 0.89 19.91 -2.47
CA TRP A 82 0.54 20.12 -3.88
C TRP A 82 0.52 21.61 -4.22
N ASN A 83 0.88 21.90 -5.47
CA ASN A 83 0.78 23.22 -6.07
C ASN A 83 0.05 23.08 -7.42
N SER A 84 -1.18 23.59 -7.47
CA SER A 84 -2.02 23.60 -8.67
C SER A 84 -2.31 25.02 -9.11
N LYS A 85 -2.36 25.22 -10.43
CA LYS A 85 -2.81 26.48 -11.05
C LYS A 85 -4.33 26.54 -11.22
N VAL A 86 -5.04 25.44 -10.96
CA VAL A 86 -6.50 25.37 -11.02
C VAL A 86 -7.07 25.89 -9.71
N GLU A 87 -7.84 26.99 -9.76
CA GLU A 87 -8.37 27.66 -8.56
C GLU A 87 -9.21 26.73 -7.66
N GLU A 88 -9.93 25.76 -8.24
CA GLU A 88 -10.73 24.79 -7.49
C GLU A 88 -9.90 23.77 -6.69
N VAL A 89 -8.63 23.54 -7.07
CA VAL A 89 -7.69 22.62 -6.40
C VAL A 89 -6.77 23.38 -5.46
N GLY A 90 -6.30 24.55 -5.90
CA GLY A 90 -5.43 25.45 -5.13
C GLY A 90 -4.09 24.84 -4.74
N THR A 91 -3.48 25.43 -3.72
CA THR A 91 -2.18 25.01 -3.17
C THR A 91 -2.34 24.71 -1.69
N GLY A 92 -1.72 23.64 -1.22
CA GLY A 92 -1.83 23.27 0.18
C GLY A 92 -0.94 22.11 0.59
N THR A 93 -1.13 21.70 1.84
CA THR A 93 -0.44 20.58 2.46
C THR A 93 -1.41 19.70 3.24
N LEU A 94 -1.12 18.41 3.25
CA LEU A 94 -1.83 17.38 4.00
C LEU A 94 -0.79 16.59 4.79
N GLU A 95 -0.89 16.61 6.11
CA GLU A 95 0.05 15.95 7.02
C GLU A 95 -0.67 14.87 7.81
N LEU A 96 -0.13 13.64 7.88
CA LEU A 96 -0.59 12.64 8.84
C LEU A 96 -0.17 13.04 10.25
N VAL A 97 -1.15 13.22 11.14
CA VAL A 97 -0.89 13.59 12.54
C VAL A 97 -0.94 12.37 13.45
N CYS A 98 -1.92 11.49 13.23
CA CYS A 98 -2.13 10.31 14.06
C CYS A 98 -2.80 9.20 13.26
N VAL A 99 -2.35 7.96 13.47
CA VAL A 99 -2.91 6.76 12.85
C VAL A 99 -3.19 5.75 13.96
N THR A 100 -4.45 5.38 14.14
CA THR A 100 -4.90 4.32 15.06
C THR A 100 -5.46 3.15 14.25
N SER A 101 -5.93 2.09 14.92
CA SER A 101 -6.63 0.98 14.26
C SER A 101 -7.95 1.42 13.59
N ASP A 102 -8.66 2.35 14.21
CA ASP A 102 -10.02 2.77 13.86
C ASP A 102 -10.12 4.20 13.30
N SER A 103 -9.01 4.96 13.29
CA SER A 103 -9.02 6.34 12.83
C SER A 103 -7.70 6.78 12.23
N VAL A 104 -7.79 7.76 11.32
CA VAL A 104 -6.64 8.47 10.75
C VAL A 104 -6.94 9.95 10.88
N VAL A 105 -6.04 10.71 11.49
CA VAL A 105 -6.18 12.16 11.66
C VAL A 105 -5.10 12.86 10.85
N GLN A 106 -5.53 13.85 10.08
CA GLN A 106 -4.68 14.63 9.20
C GLN A 106 -4.85 16.13 9.47
N ARG A 107 -3.76 16.88 9.27
CA ARG A 107 -3.80 18.34 9.21
C ARG A 107 -3.83 18.73 7.74
N LEU A 108 -4.91 19.40 7.34
CA LEU A 108 -5.11 19.90 5.99
C LEU A 108 -5.00 21.42 6.03
N ALA A 109 -4.00 21.99 5.35
CA ALA A 109 -3.77 23.43 5.31
C ALA A 109 -3.73 23.90 3.85
N PHE A 110 -4.73 24.71 3.47
CA PHE A 110 -4.70 25.42 2.19
C PHE A 110 -4.00 26.77 2.38
N GLU A 111 -3.26 27.19 1.35
CA GLU A 111 -2.57 28.47 1.36
C GLU A 111 -3.57 29.62 1.59
N GLY A 112 -3.37 30.40 2.65
CA GLY A 112 -4.22 31.53 3.01
C GLY A 112 -5.54 31.21 3.74
N MET A 113 -5.93 29.93 3.89
CA MET A 113 -7.17 29.54 4.61
C MET A 113 -6.96 28.97 6.01
N GLY A 114 -5.71 28.79 6.43
CA GLY A 114 -5.35 28.26 7.75
C GLY A 114 -5.56 26.75 7.88
N ASP A 115 -5.26 26.24 9.08
CA ASP A 115 -5.28 24.80 9.34
C ASP A 115 -6.69 24.27 9.58
N SER A 116 -7.02 23.18 8.92
CA SER A 116 -8.20 22.37 9.15
C SER A 116 -7.81 20.95 9.59
N LYS A 117 -8.69 20.31 10.33
CA LYS A 117 -8.53 18.92 10.75
C LYS A 117 -9.32 18.04 9.80
N ALA A 118 -8.63 17.25 8.98
CA ALA A 118 -9.24 16.17 8.22
C ALA A 118 -9.12 14.86 9.01
N TYR A 119 -10.06 13.95 8.86
CA TYR A 119 -10.00 12.65 9.51
C TYR A 119 -10.79 11.59 8.78
N TYR A 120 -10.39 10.34 9.00
CA TYR A 120 -11.10 9.15 8.62
C TYR A 120 -11.47 8.35 9.87
N ILE A 121 -12.68 7.81 9.90
CA ILE A 121 -13.13 6.86 10.92
C ILE A 121 -13.48 5.57 10.19
N LEU A 122 -12.92 4.46 10.64
CA LEU A 122 -13.18 3.12 10.12
C LEU A 122 -13.99 2.36 11.16
N LYS A 123 -15.14 1.81 10.74
CA LYS A 123 -15.92 0.88 11.54
C LYS A 123 -16.11 -0.40 10.76
N GLU A 124 -15.44 -1.46 11.19
CA GLU A 124 -15.61 -2.78 10.60
C GLU A 124 -16.84 -3.47 11.16
N ASN A 125 -17.63 -4.08 10.27
CA ASN A 125 -18.79 -4.87 10.60
C ASN A 125 -18.98 -5.97 9.55
N GLU A 126 -18.94 -7.24 9.99
CA GLU A 126 -19.24 -8.43 9.17
C GLU A 126 -18.51 -8.45 7.80
N GLY A 127 -17.20 -8.19 7.79
CA GLY A 127 -16.38 -8.21 6.56
C GLY A 127 -16.58 -7.01 5.63
N LYS A 128 -17.26 -5.95 6.11
CA LYS A 128 -17.36 -4.65 5.46
C LYS A 128 -16.82 -3.58 6.38
N THR A 129 -16.28 -2.52 5.79
CA THR A 129 -15.81 -1.35 6.54
C THR A 129 -16.62 -0.14 6.14
N GLU A 130 -17.28 0.47 7.12
CA GLU A 130 -17.83 1.81 6.98
C GLU A 130 -16.70 2.83 7.16
N VAL A 131 -16.43 3.59 6.12
CA VAL A 131 -15.41 4.65 6.12
C VAL A 131 -16.12 5.98 6.15
N THR A 132 -15.88 6.77 7.20
CA THR A 132 -16.32 8.16 7.29
C THR A 132 -15.15 9.09 7.01
N TRP A 133 -15.25 9.93 5.98
CA TRP A 133 -14.30 11.01 5.72
C TRP A 133 -14.91 12.33 6.19
N GLY A 134 -14.22 13.00 7.11
CA GLY A 134 -14.65 14.27 7.66
C GLY A 134 -13.58 15.34 7.64
N MET A 135 -14.04 16.59 7.65
CA MET A 135 -13.22 17.76 7.91
C MET A 135 -13.89 18.66 8.93
N GLN A 136 -13.07 19.17 9.83
CA GLN A 136 -13.45 20.13 10.85
C GLN A 136 -12.56 21.36 10.72
N MET A 137 -13.20 22.51 10.53
CA MET A 137 -12.53 23.81 10.49
C MET A 137 -13.08 24.70 11.59
N LYS A 138 -12.19 25.46 12.24
CA LYS A 138 -12.59 26.49 13.19
C LYS A 138 -12.83 27.78 12.42
N ALA A 139 -13.97 28.43 12.67
CA ALA A 139 -14.28 29.73 12.06
C ALA A 139 -13.85 30.86 13.03
N PRO A 140 -12.80 31.64 12.71
CA PRO A 140 -12.41 32.81 13.49
C PRO A 140 -13.59 33.78 13.60
N PHE A 141 -13.69 34.50 14.71
CA PHE A 141 -14.85 35.35 15.04
C PHE A 141 -15.35 36.22 13.87
N PHE A 142 -14.45 36.91 13.18
CA PHE A 142 -14.79 37.79 12.05
C PHE A 142 -15.16 37.05 10.75
N PHE A 143 -14.83 35.76 10.62
CA PHE A 143 -15.16 34.94 9.45
C PHE A 143 -16.52 34.23 9.58
N ARG A 144 -17.10 34.18 10.79
CA ARG A 144 -18.37 33.48 11.07
C ARG A 144 -19.57 34.00 10.27
N PRO A 145 -19.76 35.33 10.05
CA PRO A 145 -20.86 35.80 9.21
C PRO A 145 -20.76 35.28 7.78
N MET A 146 -19.55 35.18 7.21
CA MET A 146 -19.33 34.63 5.88
C MET A 146 -19.70 33.14 5.83
N MET A 147 -19.29 32.38 6.85
CA MET A 147 -19.60 30.95 6.99
C MET A 147 -21.11 30.66 7.13
N MET A 148 -21.93 31.61 7.60
CA MET A 148 -23.39 31.44 7.65
C MET A 148 -24.03 31.41 6.26
N PHE A 149 -23.40 32.07 5.28
CA PHE A 149 -23.90 32.15 3.91
C PHE A 149 -23.15 31.21 2.95
N MET A 150 -21.97 30.72 3.35
CA MET A 150 -21.23 29.67 2.63
C MET A 150 -21.71 28.29 3.05
N ASN A 151 -22.30 27.55 2.12
CA ASN A 151 -22.68 26.17 2.36
C ASN A 151 -21.49 25.25 2.07
N MET A 152 -20.62 25.07 3.08
CA MET A 152 -19.43 24.21 2.97
C MET A 152 -19.76 22.76 2.62
N ASP A 153 -20.93 22.27 3.06
CA ASP A 153 -21.41 20.93 2.71
C ASP A 153 -21.64 20.80 1.20
N LYS A 154 -22.23 21.82 0.56
CA LYS A 154 -22.38 21.84 -0.91
C LYS A 154 -21.07 22.05 -1.67
N MET A 155 -20.09 22.72 -1.06
CA MET A 155 -18.81 23.00 -1.71
C MET A 155 -17.87 21.79 -1.71
N ILE A 156 -17.77 21.10 -0.57
CA ILE A 156 -16.78 20.01 -0.37
C ILE A 156 -17.44 18.63 -0.33
N GLY A 157 -18.71 18.55 0.09
CA GLY A 157 -19.44 17.28 0.17
C GLY A 157 -19.42 16.47 -1.13
N PRO A 158 -19.65 17.07 -2.32
CA PRO A 158 -19.58 16.33 -3.59
C PRO A 158 -18.19 15.75 -3.89
N ASP A 159 -17.12 16.49 -3.56
CA ASP A 159 -15.75 15.99 -3.72
C ASP A 159 -15.48 14.80 -2.77
N TYR A 160 -16.02 14.83 -1.55
CA TYR A 160 -15.89 13.73 -0.59
C TYR A 160 -16.69 12.51 -1.00
N GLU A 161 -17.92 12.70 -1.50
CA GLU A 161 -18.73 11.62 -2.07
C GLU A 161 -18.01 10.96 -3.25
N LYS A 162 -17.46 11.77 -4.16
CA LYS A 162 -16.70 11.28 -5.32
C LYS A 162 -15.42 10.55 -4.89
N GLY A 163 -14.65 11.11 -3.98
CA GLY A 163 -13.43 10.49 -3.46
C GLY A 163 -13.71 9.17 -2.75
N LEU A 164 -14.74 9.11 -1.90
CA LEU A 164 -15.16 7.86 -1.24
C LEU A 164 -15.66 6.80 -2.24
N ALA A 165 -16.37 7.21 -3.30
CA ALA A 165 -16.76 6.30 -4.38
C ALA A 165 -15.54 5.75 -5.13
N SER A 166 -14.55 6.61 -5.44
CA SER A 166 -13.28 6.18 -6.03
C SER A 166 -12.50 5.25 -5.11
N LEU A 167 -12.44 5.55 -3.81
CA LEU A 167 -11.82 4.68 -2.81
C LEU A 167 -12.49 3.31 -2.78
N LYS A 168 -13.83 3.27 -2.69
CA LYS A 168 -14.60 2.02 -2.73
C LYS A 168 -14.26 1.23 -3.98
N LYS A 169 -14.29 1.87 -5.15
CA LYS A 169 -13.97 1.23 -6.42
C LYS A 169 -12.56 0.66 -6.42
N VAL A 170 -11.55 1.43 -6.05
CA VAL A 170 -10.15 0.98 -6.03
C VAL A 170 -9.96 -0.18 -5.04
N VAL A 171 -10.56 -0.10 -3.85
CA VAL A 171 -10.42 -1.14 -2.82
C VAL A 171 -11.15 -2.43 -3.22
N GLU A 172 -12.34 -2.33 -3.84
CA GLU A 172 -13.15 -3.50 -4.23
C GLU A 172 -12.70 -4.12 -5.57
N GLU A 173 -12.21 -3.32 -6.52
CA GLU A 173 -11.65 -3.79 -7.80
C GLU A 173 -10.22 -4.30 -7.67
N THR A 174 -9.50 -3.86 -6.63
CA THR A 174 -8.30 -4.57 -6.20
C THR A 174 -8.81 -5.89 -5.62
N PRO A 175 -8.62 -7.05 -6.29
CA PRO A 175 -9.13 -8.33 -5.79
C PRO A 175 -8.57 -8.45 -4.40
N ALA A 176 -9.47 -8.48 -3.40
CA ALA A 176 -9.18 -8.23 -2.00
C ALA A 176 -7.67 -8.33 -1.75
N SER A 177 -7.01 -7.17 -1.62
CA SER A 177 -5.95 -7.13 -0.62
C SER A 177 -6.73 -7.44 0.66
N SER A 178 -6.91 -8.73 0.92
CA SER A 178 -7.24 -9.25 2.24
C SER A 178 -6.31 -8.46 3.14
N GLY A 179 -6.87 -7.63 4.01
CA GLY A 179 -6.08 -6.64 4.71
C GLY A 179 -5.06 -7.35 5.57
N GLN A 180 -3.82 -7.48 5.11
CA GLN A 180 -3.09 -8.72 5.37
C GLN A 180 -4.02 -9.92 5.05
N ALA A 181 -3.73 -10.68 3.99
CA ALA A 181 -3.75 -12.10 4.28
C ALA A 181 -2.88 -12.18 5.55
N GLU A 182 -3.42 -12.60 6.70
CA GLU A 182 -2.56 -13.20 7.71
C GLU A 182 -1.89 -14.34 6.93
N PHE A 183 -0.83 -14.01 6.20
CA PHE A 183 0.04 -14.96 5.61
C PHE A 183 0.49 -15.73 6.84
N ALA A 184 0.03 -16.97 6.94
CA ALA A 184 0.34 -17.79 8.09
C ALA A 184 1.83 -18.07 8.02
N ILE A 185 2.64 -17.23 8.66
CA ILE A 185 4.09 -17.38 8.71
C ILE A 185 4.35 -18.55 9.65
N LYS A 186 4.72 -19.69 9.06
CA LYS A 186 5.06 -20.90 9.80
C LYS A 186 6.57 -20.93 9.99
N GLU A 187 7.02 -21.14 11.22
CA GLU A 187 8.42 -21.49 11.48
C GLU A 187 8.60 -23.00 11.31
N ILE A 188 9.55 -23.41 10.46
CA ILE A 188 9.79 -24.81 10.10
C ILE A 188 11.28 -25.10 10.26
N GLU A 189 11.60 -26.24 10.85
CA GLU A 189 12.96 -26.78 10.87
C GLU A 189 13.26 -27.44 9.51
N TRP A 190 14.24 -26.92 8.79
CA TRP A 190 14.75 -27.55 7.57
C TRP A 190 15.98 -28.40 7.86
N PRO A 191 16.03 -29.64 7.33
CA PRO A 191 17.28 -30.39 7.30
C PRO A 191 18.26 -29.72 6.33
N GLU A 192 19.49 -30.25 6.26
CA GLU A 192 20.39 -29.90 5.17
C GLU A 192 19.74 -30.30 3.83
N VAL A 193 19.68 -29.36 2.89
CA VAL A 193 19.03 -29.52 1.59
C VAL A 193 19.99 -29.22 0.44
N TYR A 194 19.72 -29.85 -0.71
CA TYR A 194 20.54 -29.76 -1.91
C TYR A 194 19.69 -29.34 -3.10
N TYR A 195 20.18 -28.37 -3.85
CA TYR A 195 19.50 -27.84 -5.03
C TYR A 195 20.42 -27.94 -6.23
N ALA A 196 19.96 -28.59 -7.30
CA ALA A 196 20.64 -28.57 -8.58
C ALA A 196 20.12 -27.40 -9.41
N GLY A 197 21.01 -26.52 -9.88
CA GLY A 197 20.58 -25.29 -10.54
C GLY A 197 21.69 -24.55 -11.27
N THR A 198 21.34 -23.39 -11.80
CA THR A 198 22.31 -22.46 -12.38
C THR A 198 23.28 -21.96 -11.32
N LYS A 199 24.43 -21.44 -11.74
CA LYS A 199 25.27 -20.63 -10.85
C LYS A 199 24.49 -19.41 -10.37
N PHE A 200 24.82 -18.91 -9.19
CA PHE A 200 24.30 -17.61 -8.75
C PHE A 200 24.84 -16.50 -9.64
N GLU A 201 23.94 -15.70 -10.20
CA GLU A 201 24.31 -14.56 -11.03
C GLU A 201 23.38 -13.36 -10.82
N THR A 202 23.90 -12.18 -11.10
CA THR A 202 23.12 -10.95 -11.01
C THR A 202 22.28 -10.78 -12.27
N VAL A 203 20.98 -10.67 -12.10
CA VAL A 203 19.99 -10.53 -13.18
C VAL A 203 19.14 -9.30 -12.91
N LYS A 204 18.85 -8.53 -13.96
CA LYS A 204 17.93 -7.39 -13.87
C LYS A 204 16.49 -7.88 -13.76
N PHE A 205 15.63 -7.15 -13.04
CA PHE A 205 14.22 -7.51 -12.87
C PHE A 205 13.49 -7.71 -14.20
N ASN A 206 13.77 -6.85 -15.19
CA ASN A 206 13.19 -6.95 -16.53
C ASN A 206 13.60 -8.22 -17.29
N ASP A 207 14.71 -8.84 -16.91
CA ASP A 207 15.25 -10.05 -17.55
C ASP A 207 14.84 -11.34 -16.83
N LEU A 208 14.22 -11.26 -15.63
CA LEU A 208 13.85 -12.44 -14.83
C LEU A 208 12.96 -13.42 -15.58
N LYS A 209 11.97 -12.92 -16.34
CA LYS A 209 11.08 -13.78 -17.13
C LYS A 209 11.86 -14.61 -18.15
N ASN A 210 12.80 -13.98 -18.85
CA ASN A 210 13.63 -14.66 -19.84
C ASN A 210 14.63 -15.60 -19.17
N TYR A 211 15.18 -15.19 -18.03
CA TYR A 211 16.09 -15.99 -17.21
C TYR A 211 15.46 -17.33 -16.82
N PHE A 212 14.28 -17.31 -16.19
CA PHE A 212 13.59 -18.53 -15.78
C PHE A 212 13.08 -19.33 -16.98
N GLY A 213 12.57 -18.66 -18.01
CA GLY A 213 12.08 -19.29 -19.23
C GLY A 213 13.16 -20.08 -19.99
N ASN A 214 14.43 -19.70 -19.85
CA ASN A 214 15.55 -20.43 -20.46
C ASN A 214 16.14 -21.49 -19.52
N ASN A 215 16.34 -21.16 -18.25
CA ASN A 215 17.10 -22.00 -17.33
C ASN A 215 16.28 -23.15 -16.73
N LEU A 216 15.01 -22.93 -16.35
CA LEU A 216 14.20 -23.99 -15.75
C LEU A 216 13.99 -25.16 -16.72
N PRO A 217 13.58 -24.96 -18.00
CA PRO A 217 13.44 -26.07 -18.93
C PRO A 217 14.76 -26.85 -19.15
N ALA A 218 15.89 -26.15 -19.19
CA ALA A 218 17.20 -26.79 -19.35
C ALA A 218 17.56 -27.67 -18.15
N ILE A 219 17.26 -27.23 -16.92
CA ILE A 219 17.43 -28.02 -15.69
C ILE A 219 16.58 -29.29 -15.76
N PHE A 220 15.28 -29.15 -16.06
CA PHE A 220 14.37 -30.31 -16.13
C PHE A 220 14.74 -31.30 -17.23
N GLN A 221 15.20 -30.81 -18.39
CA GLN A 221 15.73 -31.67 -19.45
C GLN A 221 16.98 -32.44 -19.00
N ALA A 222 17.87 -31.81 -18.23
CA ALA A 222 19.05 -32.47 -17.68
C ALA A 222 18.68 -33.52 -16.63
N LEU A 223 17.70 -33.24 -15.76
CA LEU A 223 17.20 -34.21 -14.78
C LEU A 223 16.63 -35.45 -15.48
N GLU A 224 15.80 -35.25 -16.50
CA GLU A 224 15.17 -36.33 -17.26
C GLU A 224 16.22 -37.19 -17.97
N SER A 225 17.14 -36.56 -18.71
CA SER A 225 18.20 -37.26 -19.45
C SER A 225 19.16 -38.03 -18.54
N GLN A 226 19.39 -37.55 -17.32
CA GLN A 226 20.27 -38.17 -16.33
C GLN A 226 19.52 -39.04 -15.32
N LYS A 227 18.19 -39.19 -15.48
CA LYS A 227 17.30 -39.99 -14.61
C LYS A 227 17.37 -39.58 -13.13
N VAL A 228 17.58 -38.30 -12.86
CA VAL A 228 17.55 -37.72 -11.52
C VAL A 228 16.11 -37.30 -11.22
N GLN A 229 15.56 -37.76 -10.10
CA GLN A 229 14.22 -37.38 -9.68
C GLN A 229 14.27 -36.06 -8.90
N PRO A 230 13.49 -35.03 -9.28
CA PRO A 230 13.35 -33.83 -8.47
C PRO A 230 12.57 -34.12 -7.18
N GLU A 231 12.98 -33.50 -6.09
CA GLU A 231 12.30 -33.57 -4.78
C GLU A 231 11.40 -32.34 -4.50
N SER A 232 11.38 -31.38 -5.42
CA SER A 232 10.56 -30.17 -5.33
C SER A 232 10.00 -29.76 -6.70
N ALA A 233 9.07 -28.81 -6.66
CA ALA A 233 8.73 -28.01 -7.84
C ALA A 233 9.93 -27.12 -8.23
N PRO A 234 9.91 -26.49 -9.43
CA PRO A 234 10.93 -25.51 -9.82
C PRO A 234 11.05 -24.40 -8.77
N SER A 235 12.28 -23.97 -8.49
CA SER A 235 12.54 -22.94 -7.49
C SER A 235 13.43 -21.83 -8.01
N ALA A 236 13.23 -20.63 -7.48
CA ALA A 236 14.19 -19.55 -7.50
C ALA A 236 14.81 -19.38 -6.12
N ILE A 237 16.12 -19.23 -6.08
CA ILE A 237 16.87 -19.01 -4.84
C ILE A 237 17.55 -17.66 -4.96
N TYR A 238 17.22 -16.73 -4.06
CA TYR A 238 17.68 -15.35 -4.08
C TYR A 238 18.63 -15.10 -2.91
N ASN A 239 19.82 -14.58 -3.19
CA ASN A 239 20.75 -14.15 -2.15
C ASN A 239 20.45 -12.72 -1.66
N TRP A 240 20.00 -11.85 -2.56
CA TRP A 240 19.63 -10.46 -2.25
C TRP A 240 18.80 -9.85 -3.39
N TYR A 241 18.09 -8.76 -3.09
CA TYR A 241 17.41 -7.91 -4.05
C TYR A 241 17.87 -6.46 -3.86
N ASP A 242 18.00 -5.72 -4.95
CA ASP A 242 18.31 -4.28 -4.97
C ASP A 242 17.22 -3.57 -5.79
N GLU A 243 16.22 -3.03 -5.10
CA GLU A 243 15.10 -2.35 -5.74
C GLU A 243 15.50 -1.03 -6.41
N GLU A 244 16.50 -0.33 -5.86
CA GLU A 244 16.99 0.93 -6.42
C GLU A 244 17.65 0.71 -7.78
N LYS A 245 18.45 -0.37 -7.91
CA LYS A 245 19.11 -0.75 -9.16
C LYS A 245 18.26 -1.64 -10.06
N GLY A 246 17.18 -2.20 -9.54
CA GLY A 246 16.30 -3.12 -10.26
C GLY A 246 17.00 -4.42 -10.63
N GLU A 247 17.81 -4.98 -9.73
CA GLU A 247 18.57 -6.21 -9.94
C GLU A 247 18.58 -7.11 -8.69
N THR A 248 18.87 -8.40 -8.91
CA THR A 248 18.95 -9.40 -7.83
C THR A 248 20.03 -10.42 -8.18
N ASN A 249 20.62 -11.04 -7.16
CA ASN A 249 21.44 -12.23 -7.34
C ASN A 249 20.64 -13.48 -7.02
N LEU A 250 20.47 -14.34 -8.03
CA LEU A 250 19.66 -15.54 -7.90
C LEU A 250 20.24 -16.74 -8.65
N ALA A 251 19.70 -17.92 -8.34
CA ALA A 251 19.85 -19.14 -9.10
C ALA A 251 18.47 -19.75 -9.38
N ALA A 252 18.26 -20.26 -10.59
CA ALA A 252 17.13 -21.13 -10.91
C ALA A 252 17.53 -22.57 -10.55
N ALA A 253 16.72 -23.28 -9.79
CA ALA A 253 17.11 -24.58 -9.25
C ALA A 253 15.92 -25.50 -8.98
N VAL A 254 16.22 -26.74 -8.62
CA VAL A 254 15.25 -27.70 -8.08
C VAL A 254 15.92 -28.53 -6.99
N LYS A 255 15.16 -28.90 -5.96
CA LYS A 255 15.66 -29.74 -4.88
C LYS A 255 15.95 -31.15 -5.39
N VAL A 256 17.06 -31.72 -4.95
CA VAL A 256 17.53 -33.06 -5.33
C VAL A 256 18.10 -33.78 -4.11
N SER A 257 18.23 -35.11 -4.21
CA SER A 257 18.81 -35.91 -3.13
C SER A 257 20.29 -35.61 -2.89
N LYS A 258 20.75 -35.86 -1.65
CA LYS A 258 22.17 -35.79 -1.27
C LYS A 258 23.06 -36.62 -2.21
N GLY A 259 24.17 -36.04 -2.65
CA GLY A 259 25.13 -36.72 -3.54
C GLY A 259 24.73 -36.74 -5.02
N THR A 260 23.63 -36.08 -5.39
CA THR A 260 23.28 -35.86 -6.80
C THR A 260 24.39 -35.08 -7.50
N ASN A 261 24.70 -35.49 -8.73
CA ASN A 261 25.55 -34.74 -9.65
C ASN A 261 24.79 -34.55 -10.96
N LEU A 262 24.45 -33.30 -11.28
CA LEU A 262 23.72 -32.95 -12.49
C LEU A 262 24.66 -32.25 -13.48
N LYS A 263 25.10 -32.96 -14.52
CA LYS A 263 26.03 -32.39 -15.51
C LYS A 263 25.46 -31.11 -16.12
N GLY A 264 26.29 -30.06 -16.14
CA GLY A 264 25.93 -28.74 -16.68
C GLY A 264 25.33 -27.77 -15.65
N PHE A 265 25.10 -28.22 -14.41
CA PHE A 265 24.50 -27.43 -13.34
C PHE A 265 25.31 -27.54 -12.05
N GLU A 266 25.18 -26.54 -11.19
CA GLU A 266 25.80 -26.52 -9.86
C GLU A 266 24.89 -27.20 -8.83
N ILE A 267 25.52 -27.79 -7.81
CA ILE A 267 24.82 -28.31 -6.64
C ILE A 267 25.03 -27.32 -5.50
N HIS A 268 23.97 -26.59 -5.17
CA HIS A 268 23.91 -25.68 -4.03
C HIS A 268 23.53 -26.45 -2.78
N THR A 269 24.32 -26.33 -1.72
CA THR A 269 24.05 -26.97 -0.43
C THR A 269 23.69 -25.91 0.60
N PHE A 270 22.56 -26.10 1.28
CA PHE A 270 22.12 -25.23 2.36
C PHE A 270 22.09 -26.04 3.66
N PRO A 271 22.78 -25.60 4.71
CA PRO A 271 22.83 -26.33 5.98
C PRO A 271 21.44 -26.37 6.63
N ALA A 272 21.26 -27.30 7.58
CA ALA A 272 20.07 -27.34 8.40
C ALA A 272 19.89 -25.99 9.11
N CYS A 273 18.69 -25.43 9.00
CA CYS A 273 18.35 -24.14 9.58
C CYS A 273 16.84 -24.06 9.82
N LYS A 274 16.44 -23.08 10.63
CA LYS A 274 15.04 -22.68 10.69
C LYS A 274 14.70 -21.83 9.47
N VAL A 275 13.49 -22.02 8.95
CA VAL A 275 12.93 -21.18 7.91
C VAL A 275 11.57 -20.64 8.33
N LEU A 276 11.26 -19.44 7.85
CA LEU A 276 9.89 -18.94 7.83
C LEU A 276 9.25 -19.30 6.50
N HIS A 277 8.01 -19.79 6.52
CA HIS A 277 7.29 -20.27 5.34
C HIS A 277 5.94 -19.56 5.21
N ILE A 278 5.65 -19.10 3.99
CA ILE A 278 4.34 -18.65 3.54
C ILE A 278 3.91 -19.50 2.33
N GLU A 279 2.66 -19.96 2.37
CA GLU A 279 1.95 -20.51 1.19
C GLU A 279 1.21 -19.36 0.51
N PHE A 280 1.73 -18.87 -0.61
CA PHE A 280 1.11 -17.78 -1.36
C PHE A 280 0.22 -18.34 -2.47
N PHE A 281 -1.07 -17.98 -2.44
CA PHE A 281 -2.02 -18.28 -3.51
C PHE A 281 -2.36 -17.01 -4.29
N GLY A 282 -1.98 -16.94 -5.56
CA GLY A 282 -2.30 -15.78 -6.39
C GLY A 282 -1.38 -15.53 -7.57
N ASN A 283 -1.66 -14.45 -8.29
CA ASN A 283 -0.83 -13.97 -9.39
C ASN A 283 0.54 -13.49 -8.86
N TYR A 284 1.61 -13.81 -9.59
CA TYR A 284 2.99 -13.38 -9.30
C TYR A 284 3.15 -11.87 -9.16
N GLU A 285 2.33 -11.05 -9.83
CA GLU A 285 2.35 -9.59 -9.66
C GLU A 285 2.04 -9.14 -8.22
N LYS A 286 1.38 -9.99 -7.43
CA LYS A 286 1.03 -9.74 -6.02
C LYS A 286 1.95 -10.45 -5.03
N ILE A 287 2.95 -11.20 -5.50
CA ILE A 287 3.83 -11.96 -4.60
C ILE A 287 4.62 -11.05 -3.65
N GLY A 288 4.87 -9.80 -4.06
CA GLY A 288 5.50 -8.77 -3.24
C GLY A 288 4.78 -8.53 -1.89
N ASP A 289 3.47 -8.73 -1.83
CA ASP A 289 2.70 -8.60 -0.59
C ASP A 289 3.13 -9.64 0.47
N ALA A 290 3.44 -10.86 0.05
CA ALA A 290 3.94 -11.91 0.93
C ALA A 290 5.37 -11.63 1.41
N HIS A 291 6.23 -11.09 0.54
CA HIS A 291 7.57 -10.66 0.91
C HIS A 291 7.55 -9.50 1.92
N MET A 292 6.69 -8.50 1.71
CA MET A 292 6.49 -7.41 2.67
C MET A 292 6.01 -7.93 4.04
N ALA A 293 5.10 -8.91 4.06
CA ALA A 293 4.65 -9.53 5.31
C ALA A 293 5.77 -10.28 6.03
N MET A 294 6.62 -11.02 5.29
CA MET A 294 7.78 -11.70 5.84
C MET A 294 8.80 -10.72 6.43
N ASP A 295 9.09 -9.63 5.71
CA ASP A 295 10.01 -8.59 6.16
C ASP A 295 9.50 -7.88 7.42
N ALA A 296 8.20 -7.59 7.49
CA ALA A 296 7.56 -7.01 8.67
C ALA A 296 7.67 -7.96 9.88
N TYR A 297 7.46 -9.27 9.67
CA TYR A 297 7.61 -10.27 10.72
C TYR A 297 9.05 -10.35 11.23
N LEU A 298 10.04 -10.45 10.34
CA LEU A 298 11.47 -10.47 10.71
C LEU A 298 11.85 -9.24 11.55
N LYS A 299 11.43 -8.04 11.12
CA LYS A 299 11.66 -6.80 11.86
C LYS A 299 11.02 -6.83 13.25
N SER A 300 9.78 -7.31 13.36
CA SER A 300 9.07 -7.40 14.64
C SER A 300 9.73 -8.36 15.63
N GLN A 301 10.36 -9.43 15.12
CA GLN A 301 11.04 -10.45 15.92
C GLN A 301 12.54 -10.15 16.12
N GLY A 302 13.07 -9.09 15.51
CA GLY A 302 14.51 -8.78 15.53
C GLY A 302 15.37 -9.87 14.85
N LEU A 303 14.79 -10.59 13.89
CA LEU A 303 15.44 -11.67 13.16
C LEU A 303 16.09 -11.15 11.86
N THR A 304 17.11 -11.87 11.39
CA THR A 304 17.70 -11.63 10.07
C THR A 304 17.65 -12.90 9.25
N ASN A 305 17.51 -12.75 7.94
CA ASN A 305 17.43 -13.87 7.01
C ASN A 305 18.72 -14.07 6.20
N GLY A 306 18.87 -15.30 5.72
CA GLY A 306 19.76 -15.68 4.63
C GLY A 306 19.02 -15.68 3.30
N PRO A 307 19.41 -16.58 2.37
CA PRO A 307 18.74 -16.72 1.09
C PRO A 307 17.23 -16.96 1.22
N VAL A 308 16.50 -16.42 0.23
CA VAL A 308 15.05 -16.55 0.07
C VAL A 308 14.77 -17.54 -1.04
N PHE A 309 13.78 -18.40 -0.85
CA PHE A 309 13.39 -19.41 -1.83
C PHE A 309 11.94 -19.17 -2.24
N GLU A 310 11.69 -19.14 -3.54
CA GLU A 310 10.35 -19.25 -4.10
C GLU A 310 10.24 -20.58 -4.84
N GLU A 311 9.27 -21.39 -4.49
CA GLU A 311 8.99 -22.69 -5.13
C GLU A 311 7.63 -22.64 -5.82
N TYR A 312 7.65 -22.76 -7.15
CA TYR A 312 6.50 -22.57 -8.03
C TYR A 312 5.73 -23.89 -8.20
N VAL A 313 4.85 -24.21 -7.25
CA VAL A 313 4.16 -25.51 -7.16
C VAL A 313 3.14 -25.68 -8.28
N THR A 314 2.33 -24.65 -8.53
CA THR A 314 1.33 -24.68 -9.60
C THR A 314 1.93 -24.17 -10.92
N ASP A 315 1.82 -24.96 -11.98
CA ASP A 315 2.26 -24.58 -13.33
C ASP A 315 1.25 -23.61 -13.99
N PRO A 316 1.63 -22.35 -14.25
CA PRO A 316 0.76 -21.34 -14.89
C PRO A 316 0.28 -21.73 -16.29
N MET A 317 0.99 -22.63 -16.97
CA MET A 317 0.60 -23.11 -18.30
C MET A 317 -0.50 -24.18 -18.23
N LYS A 318 -0.72 -24.78 -17.06
CA LYS A 318 -1.71 -25.85 -16.84
C LYS A 318 -2.93 -25.39 -16.04
N GLU A 319 -2.78 -24.39 -15.18
CA GLU A 319 -3.88 -23.80 -14.42
C GLU A 319 -4.09 -22.35 -14.85
N ALA A 320 -5.22 -22.07 -15.47
CA ALA A 320 -5.54 -20.72 -15.95
C ALA A 320 -6.06 -19.80 -14.83
N ASP A 321 -6.61 -20.38 -13.76
CA ASP A 321 -7.11 -19.63 -12.62
C ASP A 321 -5.96 -19.21 -11.69
N THR A 322 -5.53 -17.95 -11.84
CA THR A 322 -4.43 -17.36 -11.05
C THR A 322 -4.63 -17.41 -9.54
N SER A 323 -5.87 -17.55 -9.04
CA SER A 323 -6.13 -17.67 -7.60
C SER A 323 -5.69 -19.02 -7.01
N LYS A 324 -5.45 -20.02 -7.87
CA LYS A 324 -5.00 -21.36 -7.48
C LYS A 324 -3.50 -21.55 -7.65
N TRP A 325 -2.79 -20.50 -8.08
CA TRP A 325 -1.35 -20.57 -8.26
C TRP A 325 -0.67 -20.55 -6.90
N LEU A 326 -0.13 -21.69 -6.50
CA LEU A 326 0.59 -21.85 -5.25
C LEU A 326 2.08 -21.61 -5.48
N THR A 327 2.62 -20.65 -4.73
CA THR A 327 4.06 -20.45 -4.56
C THR A 327 4.39 -20.61 -3.08
N ASN A 328 5.30 -21.53 -2.78
CA ASN A 328 5.86 -21.61 -1.44
C ASN A 328 7.02 -20.61 -1.31
N ILE A 329 6.97 -19.74 -0.31
CA ILE A 329 8.01 -18.73 -0.06
C ILE A 329 8.70 -19.07 1.26
N TYR A 330 10.00 -19.27 1.22
CA TYR A 330 10.81 -19.60 2.40
C TYR A 330 11.91 -18.56 2.64
N TYR A 331 12.02 -18.08 3.87
CA TYR A 331 13.13 -17.23 4.31
C TYR A 331 13.98 -18.04 5.30
N THR A 332 15.22 -18.32 4.92
CA THR A 332 16.16 -18.96 5.85
C THR A 332 16.52 -18.00 6.96
N LEU A 333 16.57 -18.47 8.21
CA LEU A 333 16.98 -17.66 9.35
C LEU A 333 18.48 -17.81 9.60
N LYS A 334 19.13 -16.70 9.96
CA LYS A 334 20.56 -16.66 10.32
C LYS A 334 20.81 -16.76 11.81
#